data_AF-A0A8B8SM32-F1
#
_entry.id   AF-A0A8B8SM32-F1
#
_cell.length_a   1.000
_cell.length_b   1.000
_cell.length_c   1.000
_cell.angle_alpha   90.00
_cell.angle_beta   90.00
_cell.angle_gamma   90.00
#
_symmetry.space_group_name_H-M   'P 1'
#
loop_
_entity.id
_entity.type
_entity.pdbx_description
1 polymer ?
#
loop_
_entity_poly.entity_id
_entity_poly.type
_entity_poly.pdbx_seq_one_letter_code
_entity_poly.pdbx_strand_id
1 'polypeptide(L)'
;MEDRSGRFSVIYHGPCQTHKVQRLSEYTQYKFKIQACNEAGEGPLSDIYTFTTTKIPPATLKAPKIHQLNSNICEVKWESLEPIKGDSIVYNLQLISEKGTDLIYEGWNTSFSFSNFLTNSHYSFKVCAGCQYQNSAGIQEVWGQYSPSALFSTYKQQPGPRKGSGGKGGSGPSEEKDEKPKIEMSDDTFVLILVIGFAPVAILSAVVIQYFLVN
;
A
#
# COMPACT_ATOMS: atom_id res chain seq x y z
N MET A 1 33.45 -24.47 5.55
CA MET A 1 32.90 -23.11 5.49
C MET A 1 33.80 -22.20 6.30
N GLU A 2 34.19 -21.06 5.76
CA GLU A 2 35.00 -20.08 6.51
C GLU A 2 34.18 -19.44 7.63
N ASP A 3 34.74 -19.39 8.84
CA ASP A 3 34.18 -18.69 9.98
C ASP A 3 34.67 -17.23 10.05
N ARG A 4 34.21 -16.48 11.05
CA ARG A 4 34.58 -15.06 11.24
C ARG A 4 36.07 -14.85 11.53
N SER A 5 36.80 -15.89 11.94
CA SER A 5 38.24 -15.85 12.18
C SER A 5 39.06 -16.20 10.94
N GLY A 6 38.42 -16.43 9.79
CA GLY A 6 39.08 -16.86 8.56
C GLY A 6 39.44 -18.34 8.56
N ARG A 7 38.97 -19.12 9.54
CA ARG A 7 39.25 -20.56 9.63
C ARG A 7 38.14 -21.35 8.97
N PHE A 8 38.51 -22.39 8.22
CA PHE A 8 37.54 -23.28 7.60
C PHE A 8 37.11 -24.37 8.60
N SER A 9 35.81 -24.54 8.77
CA SER A 9 35.20 -25.65 9.51
C SER A 9 34.50 -26.64 8.56
N VAL A 10 34.53 -27.92 8.91
CA VAL A 10 33.77 -28.96 8.20
C VAL A 10 32.31 -28.85 8.60
N ILE A 11 31.43 -28.67 7.61
CA ILE A 11 29.98 -28.57 7.83
C ILE A 11 29.21 -29.79 7.30
N TYR A 12 29.89 -30.64 6.53
CA TYR A 12 29.34 -31.87 5.98
C TYR A 12 30.46 -32.87 5.74
N HIS A 13 30.22 -34.13 6.10
CA HIS A 13 31.06 -35.27 5.78
C HIS A 13 30.16 -36.49 5.56
N GLY A 14 30.21 -37.08 4.38
CA GLY A 14 29.34 -38.20 4.02
C GLY A 14 29.34 -38.51 2.53
N PRO A 15 28.55 -39.53 2.11
CA PRO A 15 28.57 -40.06 0.75
C PRO A 15 27.78 -39.22 -0.26
N CYS A 16 27.01 -38.22 0.17
CA CYS A 16 26.19 -37.42 -0.73
C CYS A 16 27.03 -36.37 -1.45
N GLN A 17 26.76 -36.18 -2.74
CA GLN A 17 27.40 -35.13 -3.56
C GLN A 17 26.79 -33.74 -3.34
N THR A 18 25.71 -33.65 -2.56
CA THR A 18 24.99 -32.41 -2.27
C THR A 18 24.72 -32.27 -0.79
N HIS A 19 24.82 -31.04 -0.29
CA HIS A 19 24.50 -30.70 1.09
C HIS A 19 23.84 -29.33 1.17
N LYS A 20 22.70 -29.25 1.87
CA LYS A 20 21.95 -28.02 2.07
C LYS A 20 22.39 -27.33 3.35
N VAL A 21 23.08 -26.20 3.23
CA VAL A 21 23.42 -25.33 4.35
C VAL A 21 22.23 -24.45 4.69
N GLN A 22 21.89 -24.35 5.97
CA GLN A 22 20.74 -23.58 6.47
C GLN A 22 21.20 -22.56 7.51
N ARG A 23 20.30 -21.63 7.88
CA ARG A 23 20.55 -20.59 8.89
C ARG A 23 21.71 -19.66 8.52
N LEU A 24 21.87 -19.40 7.22
CA LEU A 24 22.78 -18.36 6.73
C LEU A 24 22.17 -17.00 7.04
N SER A 25 23.04 -16.04 7.35
CA SER A 25 22.68 -14.64 7.47
C SER A 25 22.47 -14.05 6.09
N GLU A 26 21.49 -13.17 5.95
CA GLU A 26 21.23 -12.44 4.71
C GLU A 26 22.39 -11.48 4.39
N TYR A 27 22.53 -11.12 3.11
CA TYR A 27 23.53 -10.16 2.64
C TYR A 27 24.93 -10.38 3.22
N THR A 28 25.31 -11.66 3.37
CA THR A 28 26.55 -12.08 4.02
C THR A 28 27.36 -12.93 3.05
N GLN A 29 28.64 -12.61 2.93
CA GLN A 29 29.57 -13.38 2.10
C GLN A 29 29.98 -14.66 2.83
N TYR A 30 30.00 -15.77 2.09
CA TYR A 30 30.43 -17.06 2.58
C TYR A 30 31.41 -17.71 1.61
N LYS A 31 32.39 -18.43 2.18
CA LYS A 31 33.44 -19.12 1.44
C LYS A 31 33.43 -20.62 1.72
N PHE A 32 33.50 -21.40 0.65
CA PHE A 32 33.42 -22.87 0.68
C PHE A 32 34.59 -23.48 -0.08
N LYS A 33 35.03 -24.62 0.41
CA LYS A 33 35.95 -25.55 -0.25
C LYS A 33 35.43 -26.95 0.02
N ILE A 34 35.71 -27.87 -0.90
CA ILE A 34 35.38 -29.28 -0.77
C ILE A 34 36.64 -30.12 -1.01
N GLN A 35 36.68 -31.32 -0.47
CA GLN A 35 37.68 -32.33 -0.80
C GLN A 35 36.98 -33.68 -0.89
N ALA A 36 37.52 -34.59 -1.70
CA ALA A 36 37.05 -35.97 -1.76
C ALA A 36 37.85 -36.82 -0.77
N CYS A 37 37.20 -37.78 -0.10
CA CYS A 37 37.87 -38.73 0.79
C CYS A 37 37.53 -40.16 0.35
N ASN A 38 38.51 -41.06 0.44
CA ASN A 38 38.33 -42.50 0.22
C ASN A 38 39.11 -43.29 1.30
N GLU A 39 39.14 -44.62 1.20
CA GLU A 39 39.85 -45.49 2.15
C GLU A 39 41.37 -45.22 2.20
N ALA A 40 41.95 -44.62 1.16
CA ALA A 40 43.36 -44.25 1.13
C ALA A 40 43.63 -42.88 1.78
N GLY A 41 42.58 -42.12 2.12
CA GLY A 41 42.67 -40.83 2.81
C GLY A 41 41.97 -39.69 2.08
N GLU A 42 42.41 -38.48 2.39
CA GLU A 42 41.84 -37.23 1.88
C GLU A 42 42.57 -36.76 0.62
N GLY A 43 41.80 -36.41 -0.41
CA GLY A 43 42.30 -35.75 -1.62
C GLY A 43 42.54 -34.25 -1.40
N PRO A 44 43.03 -33.54 -2.43
CA PRO A 44 43.27 -32.11 -2.33
C PRO A 44 41.96 -31.32 -2.14
N LEU A 45 42.06 -30.21 -1.42
CA LEU A 45 40.98 -29.20 -1.35
C LEU A 45 40.79 -28.53 -2.72
N SER A 46 39.54 -28.24 -3.05
CA SER A 46 39.16 -27.40 -4.18
C SER A 46 39.60 -25.95 -3.99
N ASP A 47 39.49 -25.16 -5.06
CA ASP A 47 39.50 -23.71 -4.98
C ASP A 47 38.38 -23.18 -4.07
N ILE A 48 38.57 -21.96 -3.57
CA ILE A 48 37.56 -21.28 -2.76
C ILE A 48 36.42 -20.83 -3.66
N TYR A 49 35.23 -21.37 -3.42
CA TYR A 49 34.00 -20.82 -3.95
C TYR A 49 33.43 -19.77 -2.99
N THR A 50 33.22 -18.56 -3.47
CA THR A 50 32.68 -17.43 -2.69
C THR A 50 31.35 -17.00 -3.26
N PHE A 51 30.35 -16.85 -2.40
CA PHE A 51 29.07 -16.24 -2.77
C PHE A 51 28.55 -15.36 -1.65
N THR A 52 27.62 -14.47 -1.99
CA THR A 52 26.92 -13.62 -1.02
C THR A 52 25.45 -13.99 -1.02
N THR A 53 24.88 -14.25 0.16
CA THR A 53 23.44 -14.47 0.30
C THR A 53 22.64 -13.22 -0.09
N THR A 54 21.42 -13.39 -0.58
CA THR A 54 20.55 -12.25 -0.89
C THR A 54 20.02 -11.60 0.39
N LYS A 55 19.49 -10.37 0.28
CA LYS A 55 18.64 -9.78 1.32
C LYS A 55 17.34 -10.58 1.44
N ILE A 56 16.75 -10.61 2.63
CA ILE A 56 15.46 -11.26 2.86
C ILE A 56 14.36 -10.29 2.40
N PRO A 57 13.41 -10.75 1.57
CA PRO A 57 12.25 -9.94 1.23
C PRO A 57 11.43 -9.58 2.46
N PRO A 58 10.80 -8.39 2.52
CA PRO A 58 9.89 -8.04 3.60
C PRO A 58 8.75 -9.04 3.76
N ALA A 59 8.23 -9.12 4.98
CA ALA A 59 7.07 -9.94 5.29
C ALA A 59 5.84 -9.51 4.47
N THR A 60 5.00 -10.48 4.11
CA THR A 60 3.74 -10.22 3.40
C THR A 60 2.81 -9.36 4.25
N LEU A 61 2.32 -8.27 3.67
CA LEU A 61 1.35 -7.39 4.31
C LEU A 61 -0.04 -8.05 4.40
N LYS A 62 -0.85 -7.57 5.34
CA LYS A 62 -2.30 -7.85 5.33
C LYS A 62 -2.96 -7.15 4.13
N ALA A 63 -4.17 -7.59 3.78
CA ALA A 63 -4.96 -6.92 2.76
C ALA A 63 -5.13 -5.42 3.12
N PRO A 64 -5.01 -4.51 2.15
CA PRO A 64 -5.17 -3.09 2.41
C PRO A 64 -6.61 -2.78 2.84
N LYS A 65 -6.78 -1.76 3.67
CA LYS A 65 -8.08 -1.22 4.08
C LYS A 65 -8.54 -0.18 3.08
N ILE A 66 -9.81 -0.22 2.71
CA ILE A 66 -10.38 0.69 1.73
C ILE A 66 -11.44 1.53 2.43
N HIS A 67 -11.27 2.85 2.37
CA HIS A 67 -12.19 3.84 2.93
C HIS A 67 -12.77 4.68 1.80
N GLN A 68 -14.05 4.50 1.50
CA GLN A 68 -14.72 5.32 0.50
C GLN A 68 -14.92 6.73 1.06
N LEU A 69 -14.35 7.73 0.39
CA LEU A 69 -14.46 9.14 0.79
C LEU A 69 -15.70 9.79 0.18
N ASN A 70 -16.00 9.48 -1.08
CA ASN A 70 -17.22 9.94 -1.77
C ASN A 70 -17.58 8.99 -2.94
N SER A 71 -18.51 9.41 -3.80
CA SER A 71 -19.01 8.62 -4.94
C SER A 71 -17.95 8.26 -5.98
N ASN A 72 -16.79 8.93 -5.98
CA ASN A 72 -15.76 8.76 -7.02
C ASN A 72 -14.32 8.68 -6.47
N ILE A 73 -14.15 8.66 -5.15
CA ILE A 73 -12.83 8.62 -4.50
C ILE A 73 -12.87 7.63 -3.34
N CYS A 74 -11.88 6.74 -3.29
CA CYS A 74 -11.60 5.89 -2.15
C CYS A 74 -10.13 5.99 -1.78
N GLU A 75 -9.86 5.90 -0.48
CA GLU A 75 -8.53 5.85 0.07
C GLU A 75 -8.17 4.40 0.39
N VAL A 76 -7.04 3.94 -0.14
CA VAL A 76 -6.49 2.62 0.11
C VAL A 76 -5.33 2.79 1.08
N LYS A 77 -5.41 2.18 2.27
CA LYS A 77 -4.42 2.26 3.34
C LYS A 77 -3.86 0.90 3.70
N TRP A 78 -2.57 0.82 3.98
CA TRP A 78 -1.92 -0.41 4.44
C TRP A 78 -1.04 -0.16 5.67
N GLU A 79 -0.65 -1.24 6.34
CA GLU A 79 0.21 -1.19 7.52
C GLU A 79 1.66 -0.91 7.08
N SER A 80 2.36 -0.04 7.80
CA SER A 80 3.80 0.19 7.61
C SER A 80 4.61 -0.97 8.20
N LEU A 81 5.70 -1.35 7.53
CA LEU A 81 6.71 -2.22 8.11
C LEU A 81 7.87 -1.41 8.68
N GLU A 82 8.52 -1.95 9.70
CA GLU A 82 9.76 -1.38 10.24
C GLU A 82 10.92 -1.59 9.26
N PRO A 83 11.87 -0.63 9.17
CA PRO A 83 13.10 -0.81 8.41
C PRO A 83 13.86 -2.07 8.80
N ILE A 84 14.31 -2.85 7.82
CA ILE A 84 15.02 -4.11 8.04
C ILE A 84 16.51 -3.80 8.15
N LYS A 85 17.06 -3.86 9.36
CA LYS A 85 18.51 -3.59 9.61
C LYS A 85 18.99 -2.24 9.05
N GLY A 86 18.11 -1.23 9.06
CA GLY A 86 18.40 0.11 8.54
C GLY A 86 18.10 0.32 7.06
N ASP A 87 17.69 -0.72 6.33
CA ASP A 87 17.19 -0.59 4.97
C ASP A 87 15.74 -0.09 4.99
N SER A 88 15.44 0.89 4.13
CA SER A 88 14.14 1.55 4.10
C SER A 88 13.08 0.70 3.38
N ILE A 89 11.81 0.91 3.71
CA ILE A 89 10.69 0.14 3.13
C ILE A 89 9.94 0.99 2.09
N VAL A 90 9.77 0.42 0.89
CA VAL A 90 8.94 0.96 -0.20
C VAL A 90 7.74 0.04 -0.46
N TYR A 91 6.71 0.54 -1.14
CA TYR A 91 5.47 -0.18 -1.39
C TYR A 91 5.05 -0.09 -2.85
N ASN A 92 4.50 -1.18 -3.36
CA ASN A 92 3.85 -1.26 -4.67
C ASN A 92 2.39 -1.65 -4.48
N LEU A 93 1.47 -0.81 -4.99
CA LEU A 93 0.04 -1.08 -4.97
C LEU A 93 -0.45 -1.49 -6.36
N GLN A 94 -1.05 -2.66 -6.45
CA GLN A 94 -1.71 -3.13 -7.67
C GLN A 94 -3.22 -3.00 -7.59
N LEU A 95 -3.79 -2.50 -8.68
CA LEU A 95 -5.22 -2.51 -8.97
C LEU A 95 -5.53 -3.66 -9.92
N ILE A 96 -6.46 -4.52 -9.53
CA ILE A 96 -7.00 -5.56 -10.38
C ILE A 96 -8.43 -5.15 -10.75
N SER A 97 -8.68 -5.05 -12.05
CA SER A 97 -9.98 -4.73 -12.62
C SER A 97 -10.30 -5.72 -13.75
N GLU A 98 -11.45 -5.56 -14.38
CA GLU A 98 -11.82 -6.34 -15.57
C GLU A 98 -10.83 -6.18 -16.73
N LYS A 99 -10.09 -5.06 -16.79
CA LYS A 99 -9.10 -4.79 -17.84
C LYS A 99 -7.76 -5.48 -17.61
N GLY A 100 -7.52 -5.99 -16.40
CA GLY A 100 -6.23 -6.57 -16.01
C GLY A 100 -5.71 -6.04 -14.68
N THR A 101 -4.40 -6.15 -14.50
CA THR A 101 -3.68 -5.73 -13.29
C THR A 101 -2.73 -4.58 -13.62
N ASP A 102 -2.89 -3.45 -12.94
CA ASP A 102 -2.08 -2.25 -13.11
C ASP A 102 -1.33 -1.92 -11.82
N LEU A 103 -0.07 -1.49 -11.92
CA LEU A 103 0.66 -0.87 -10.82
C LEU A 103 0.22 0.60 -10.73
N ILE A 104 -0.50 0.96 -9.68
CA ILE A 104 -1.11 2.29 -9.53
C ILE A 104 -0.36 3.19 -8.53
N TYR A 105 0.54 2.61 -7.73
CA TYR A 105 1.38 3.35 -6.80
C TYR A 105 2.69 2.63 -6.56
N GLU A 106 3.76 3.41 -6.49
CA GLU A 106 5.10 3.02 -6.06
C GLU A 106 5.67 4.11 -5.15
N GLY A 107 6.13 3.76 -3.95
CA GLY A 107 6.79 4.70 -3.05
C GLY A 107 6.65 4.37 -1.56
N TRP A 108 6.95 5.36 -0.72
CA TRP A 108 7.12 5.21 0.73
C TRP A 108 5.84 5.37 1.55
N ASN A 109 4.81 5.96 0.96
CA ASN A 109 3.58 6.27 1.68
C ASN A 109 2.78 4.99 1.93
N THR A 110 1.99 5.00 3.00
CA THR A 110 1.13 3.88 3.38
C THR A 110 -0.34 4.10 3.04
N SER A 111 -0.60 5.06 2.16
CA SER A 111 -1.93 5.43 1.70
C SER A 111 -1.88 5.93 0.28
N PHE A 112 -2.89 5.57 -0.51
CA PHE A 112 -3.08 6.06 -1.86
C PHE A 112 -4.55 6.39 -2.11
N SER A 113 -4.81 7.55 -2.72
CA SER A 113 -6.15 7.97 -3.10
C SER A 113 -6.45 7.53 -4.53
N PHE A 114 -7.39 6.62 -4.70
CA PHE A 114 -7.85 6.15 -5.99
C PHE A 114 -9.16 6.85 -6.37
N SER A 115 -9.23 7.38 -7.59
CA SER A 115 -10.38 8.15 -8.09
C SER A 115 -10.83 7.71 -9.46
N ASN A 116 -11.99 8.21 -9.91
CA ASN A 116 -12.53 7.97 -11.27
C ASN A 116 -12.87 6.49 -11.52
N PHE A 117 -13.34 5.79 -10.51
CA PHE A 117 -13.80 4.42 -10.66
C PHE A 117 -15.19 4.35 -11.29
N LEU A 118 -15.40 3.33 -12.11
CA LEU A 118 -16.67 3.11 -12.80
C LEU A 118 -17.72 2.60 -11.81
N THR A 119 -18.98 3.00 -11.99
CA THR A 119 -20.10 2.48 -11.20
C THR A 119 -20.44 1.05 -11.60
N ASN A 120 -20.90 0.25 -10.62
CA ASN A 120 -21.19 -1.18 -10.78
C ASN A 120 -19.98 -1.99 -11.26
N SER A 121 -18.78 -1.63 -10.80
CA SER A 121 -17.54 -2.33 -11.10
C SER A 121 -16.89 -2.85 -9.83
N HIS A 122 -16.12 -3.92 -10.01
CA HIS A 122 -15.35 -4.55 -8.96
C HIS A 122 -13.86 -4.26 -9.16
N TYR A 123 -13.25 -3.71 -8.12
CA TYR A 123 -11.83 -3.44 -8.07
C TYR A 123 -11.23 -4.22 -6.92
N SER A 124 -10.05 -4.80 -7.13
CA SER A 124 -9.31 -5.51 -6.09
C SER A 124 -7.95 -4.87 -5.92
N PHE A 125 -7.60 -4.54 -4.68
CA PHE A 125 -6.33 -3.92 -4.35
C PHE A 125 -5.45 -4.89 -3.58
N LYS A 126 -4.19 -5.00 -3.99
CA LYS A 126 -3.17 -5.76 -3.25
C LYS A 126 -1.87 -4.98 -3.21
N VAL A 127 -1.16 -5.07 -2.10
CA VAL A 127 0.06 -4.30 -1.84
C VAL A 127 1.20 -5.24 -1.49
N CYS A 128 2.41 -4.97 -1.96
CA CYS A 128 3.62 -5.60 -1.44
C CYS A 128 4.57 -4.55 -0.88
N ALA A 129 5.41 -4.98 0.06
CA ALA A 129 6.51 -4.17 0.58
C ALA A 129 7.83 -4.61 -0.07
N GLY A 130 8.71 -3.67 -0.30
CA GLY A 130 10.07 -3.85 -0.81
C GLY A 130 11.09 -3.31 0.19
N CYS A 131 12.19 -4.03 0.34
CA CYS A 131 13.35 -3.57 1.09
C CYS A 131 14.29 -2.84 0.14
N GLN A 132 14.46 -1.53 0.31
CA GLN A 132 15.35 -0.70 -0.50
C GLN A 132 16.68 -0.51 0.23
N TYR A 133 17.78 -0.89 -0.42
CA TYR A 133 19.13 -0.82 0.12
C TYR A 133 20.12 -0.34 -0.94
N GLN A 134 21.27 0.19 -0.51
CA GLN A 134 22.29 0.69 -1.43
C GLN A 134 23.49 -0.26 -1.47
N ASN A 135 24.00 -0.53 -2.67
CA ASN A 135 25.24 -1.26 -2.89
C ASN A 135 26.09 -0.59 -3.98
N SER A 136 27.19 -1.24 -4.38
CA SER A 136 28.10 -0.73 -5.42
C SER A 136 27.44 -0.58 -6.81
N ALA A 137 26.31 -1.24 -7.05
CA ALA A 137 25.51 -1.11 -8.28
C ALA A 137 24.40 -0.06 -8.17
N GLY A 138 24.31 0.68 -7.05
CA GLY A 138 23.31 1.71 -6.80
C GLY A 138 22.21 1.27 -5.84
N ILE A 139 21.04 1.86 -5.99
CA ILE A 139 19.85 1.50 -5.21
C ILE A 139 19.32 0.16 -5.72
N GLN A 140 19.06 -0.75 -4.80
CA GLN A 140 18.52 -2.08 -5.06
C GLN A 140 17.30 -2.32 -4.20
N GLU A 141 16.37 -3.12 -4.72
CA GLU A 141 15.12 -3.44 -4.05
C GLU A 141 14.88 -4.93 -4.05
N VAL A 142 14.52 -5.45 -2.88
CA VAL A 142 14.03 -6.83 -2.75
C VAL A 142 12.56 -6.77 -2.37
N TRP A 143 11.71 -7.11 -3.34
CA TRP A 143 10.26 -7.12 -3.19
C TRP A 143 9.75 -8.40 -2.54
N GLY A 144 8.89 -8.24 -1.53
CA GLY A 144 8.14 -9.31 -0.89
C GLY A 144 6.94 -9.76 -1.72
N GLN A 145 6.17 -10.70 -1.18
CA GLN A 145 4.93 -11.15 -1.80
C GLN A 145 3.83 -10.10 -1.68
N TYR A 146 2.94 -10.06 -2.67
CA TYR A 146 1.71 -9.27 -2.58
C TYR A 146 0.79 -9.81 -1.49
N SER A 147 0.12 -8.89 -0.80
CA SER A 147 -0.94 -9.17 0.15
C SER A 147 -2.10 -9.92 -0.51
N PRO A 148 -3.00 -10.53 0.29
CA PRO A 148 -4.34 -10.85 -0.18
C PRO A 148 -5.03 -9.59 -0.75
N SER A 149 -5.98 -9.81 -1.66
CA SER A 149 -6.73 -8.73 -2.31
C SER A 149 -7.85 -8.20 -1.41
N ALA A 150 -7.98 -6.87 -1.35
CA ALA A 150 -9.14 -6.20 -0.78
C ALA A 150 -10.12 -5.80 -1.90
N LEU A 151 -11.36 -6.28 -1.82
CA LEU A 151 -12.39 -6.00 -2.81
C LEU A 151 -13.09 -4.67 -2.52
N PHE A 152 -13.27 -3.87 -3.55
CA PHE A 152 -14.05 -2.64 -3.56
C PHE A 152 -15.11 -2.71 -4.66
N SER A 153 -16.37 -2.52 -4.27
CA SER A 153 -17.51 -2.58 -5.19
C SER A 153 -18.24 -1.25 -5.20
N THR A 154 -18.44 -0.70 -6.39
CA THR A 154 -18.98 0.65 -6.59
C THR A 154 -20.49 0.60 -6.82
N TYR A 155 -21.28 0.19 -5.83
CA TYR A 155 -22.72 0.16 -5.98
C TYR A 155 -23.32 1.57 -5.91
N LYS A 156 -24.29 1.87 -6.78
CA LYS A 156 -25.14 3.05 -6.59
C LYS A 156 -25.93 2.87 -5.30
N GLN A 157 -25.75 3.79 -4.34
CA GLN A 157 -26.69 3.99 -3.25
C GLN A 157 -28.05 4.33 -3.90
N GLN A 158 -29.00 3.40 -3.90
CA GLN A 158 -30.39 3.76 -4.20
C GLN A 158 -30.89 4.62 -3.04
N PRO A 159 -31.59 5.75 -3.28
CA PRO A 159 -32.42 6.36 -2.26
C PRO A 159 -33.45 5.29 -1.86
N GLY A 160 -33.35 4.77 -0.64
CA GLY A 160 -34.23 3.70 -0.19
C GLY A 160 -35.71 4.11 -0.35
N PRO A 161 -36.58 3.20 -0.81
CA PRO A 161 -38.00 3.51 -0.91
C PRO A 161 -38.56 3.78 0.49
N ARG A 162 -39.09 4.99 0.72
CA ARG A 162 -39.92 5.32 1.89
C ARG A 162 -41.08 4.32 1.94
N LYS A 163 -41.00 3.34 2.83
CA LYS A 163 -42.15 2.50 3.19
C LYS A 163 -43.17 3.35 3.95
N GLY A 164 -44.24 3.72 3.27
CA GLY A 164 -45.47 4.19 3.90
C GLY A 164 -46.43 3.03 4.21
N SER A 165 -47.24 3.24 5.26
CA SER A 165 -48.43 2.48 5.71
C SER A 165 -48.15 1.17 6.49
N GLY A 166 -48.73 0.89 7.66
CA GLY A 166 -49.72 1.61 8.48
C GLY A 166 -50.23 0.76 9.67
N GLY A 167 -50.64 1.41 10.77
CA GLY A 167 -51.48 0.92 11.89
C GLY A 167 -50.77 0.04 12.96
N LYS A 168 -51.02 0.12 14.28
CA LYS A 168 -52.12 0.74 15.06
C LYS A 168 -51.76 0.68 16.56
N GLY A 169 -52.09 1.71 17.35
CA GLY A 169 -52.44 1.58 18.79
C GLY A 169 -51.44 2.11 19.82
N GLY A 170 -51.86 3.09 20.63
CA GLY A 170 -51.21 3.43 21.91
C GLY A 170 -51.33 4.90 22.30
N SER A 171 -52.20 5.20 23.25
CA SER A 171 -52.57 6.51 23.81
C SER A 171 -51.57 7.09 24.82
N GLY A 172 -51.34 8.41 24.78
CA GLY A 172 -50.72 9.23 25.84
C GLY A 172 -50.59 10.70 25.42
N PRO A 173 -50.88 11.71 26.27
CA PRO A 173 -50.97 13.12 25.85
C PRO A 173 -49.67 13.93 26.10
N SER A 174 -49.65 15.12 25.49
CA SER A 174 -48.79 16.31 25.72
C SER A 174 -47.31 16.22 25.36
N GLU A 175 -46.90 16.97 24.33
CA GLU A 175 -46.12 18.21 24.48
C GLU A 175 -45.86 18.85 23.11
N GLU A 176 -46.20 20.13 22.99
CA GLU A 176 -46.02 21.01 21.84
C GLU A 176 -44.56 21.50 21.79
N LYS A 177 -43.80 21.19 20.74
CA LYS A 177 -42.53 21.89 20.42
C LYS A 177 -42.30 22.00 18.91
N ASP A 178 -42.50 23.23 18.44
CA ASP A 178 -41.84 23.95 17.33
C ASP A 178 -41.13 23.14 16.22
N GLU A 179 -41.76 23.11 15.05
CA GLU A 179 -41.09 22.88 13.77
C GLU A 179 -40.08 24.01 13.47
N LYS A 180 -38.81 23.67 13.32
CA LYS A 180 -37.83 24.45 12.55
C LYS A 180 -37.54 23.71 11.24
N PRO A 181 -37.86 24.28 10.06
CA PRO A 181 -37.48 23.65 8.80
C PRO A 181 -35.96 23.75 8.66
N LYS A 182 -35.27 22.61 8.74
CA LYS A 182 -33.86 22.51 8.37
C LYS A 182 -33.82 22.56 6.85
N ILE A 183 -33.50 23.74 6.30
CA ILE A 183 -33.28 23.93 4.86
C ILE A 183 -32.02 23.16 4.51
N GLU A 184 -32.19 21.92 4.04
CA GLU A 184 -31.14 21.16 3.36
C GLU A 184 -31.04 21.73 1.94
N MET A 185 -30.04 22.57 1.73
CA MET A 185 -29.82 23.22 0.44
C MET A 185 -29.07 22.22 -0.43
N SER A 186 -29.70 21.76 -1.53
CA SER A 186 -29.02 20.95 -2.55
C SER A 186 -27.74 21.67 -2.99
N ASP A 187 -26.63 20.94 -3.15
CA ASP A 187 -25.31 21.51 -3.46
C ASP A 187 -25.33 22.47 -4.67
N ASP A 188 -26.24 22.24 -5.63
CA ASP A 188 -26.47 23.12 -6.78
C ASP A 188 -26.94 24.54 -6.38
N THR A 189 -27.71 24.66 -5.29
CA THR A 189 -28.19 25.95 -4.76
C THR A 189 -27.07 26.69 -4.01
N PHE A 190 -26.20 25.95 -3.31
CA PHE A 190 -25.05 26.53 -2.61
C PHE A 190 -24.03 27.11 -3.61
N VAL A 191 -23.77 26.38 -4.70
CA VAL A 191 -22.90 26.85 -5.79
C VAL A 191 -23.52 28.08 -6.48
N LEU A 192 -24.82 28.08 -6.75
CA LEU A 192 -25.50 29.23 -7.37
C LEU A 192 -25.45 30.49 -6.49
N ILE A 193 -25.65 30.35 -5.17
CA ILE A 193 -25.54 31.48 -4.22
C ILE A 193 -24.11 32.02 -4.16
N LEU A 194 -23.09 31.15 -4.15
CA LEU A 194 -21.69 31.57 -4.19
C LEU A 194 -21.36 32.32 -5.49
N VAL A 195 -21.84 31.85 -6.64
CA VAL A 195 -21.60 32.52 -7.93
C VAL A 195 -22.27 33.89 -7.99
N ILE A 196 -23.52 34.01 -7.51
CA ILE A 196 -24.25 35.29 -7.52
C ILE A 196 -23.66 36.28 -6.50
N GLY A 197 -23.18 35.80 -5.34
CA GLY A 197 -22.68 36.66 -4.27
C GLY A 197 -21.22 37.08 -4.44
N PHE A 198 -20.34 36.19 -4.89
CA PHE A 198 -18.89 36.42 -4.84
C PHE A 198 -18.34 37.09 -6.12
N ALA A 199 -18.93 36.79 -7.28
CA ALA A 199 -18.50 37.38 -8.55
C ALA A 199 -18.62 38.92 -8.59
N PRO A 200 -19.76 39.56 -8.21
CA PRO A 200 -19.86 41.02 -8.25
C PRO A 200 -18.96 41.72 -7.22
N VAL A 201 -18.71 41.10 -6.06
CA VAL A 201 -17.81 41.64 -5.03
C VAL A 201 -16.36 41.62 -5.51
N ALA A 202 -15.93 40.53 -6.17
CA ALA A 202 -14.60 40.46 -6.78
C ALA A 202 -14.41 41.52 -7.87
N ILE A 203 -15.41 41.73 -8.73
CA ILE A 203 -15.38 42.74 -9.78
C ILE A 203 -15.31 44.16 -9.19
N LEU A 204 -16.13 44.48 -8.19
CA LEU A 204 -16.09 45.76 -7.48
C LEU A 204 -14.72 46.00 -6.82
N SER A 205 -14.15 44.98 -6.18
CA SER A 205 -12.83 45.09 -5.56
C SER A 205 -11.73 45.36 -6.59
N ALA A 206 -11.81 44.73 -7.77
CA ALA A 206 -10.84 44.94 -8.85
C ALA A 206 -10.93 46.37 -9.42
N VAL A 207 -12.14 46.91 -9.58
CA VAL A 207 -12.36 48.29 -10.06
C VAL A 207 -11.83 49.31 -9.05
N VAL A 208 -12.07 49.08 -7.74
CA VAL A 208 -11.53 49.95 -6.68
C VAL A 208 -10.00 49.93 -6.67
N ILE A 209 -9.39 48.73 -6.75
CA ILE A 209 -7.93 48.60 -6.81
C ILE A 209 -7.36 49.32 -8.03
N GLN A 210 -7.98 49.17 -9.22
CA GLN A 210 -7.53 49.87 -10.42
C GLN A 210 -7.69 51.40 -10.30
N TYR A 211 -8.75 51.89 -9.66
CA TYR A 211 -8.94 53.33 -9.43
C TYR A 211 -7.85 53.94 -8.54
N PHE A 212 -7.44 53.24 -7.49
CA PHE A 212 -6.36 53.69 -6.58
C PHE A 212 -4.94 53.52 -7.14
N LEU A 213 -4.74 52.67 -8.15
CA LEU A 213 -3.43 52.46 -8.77
C LEU A 213 -3.18 53.37 -9.98
N VAL A 214 -4.23 53.95 -10.58
CA VAL A 214 -4.17 54.76 -11.80
C VAL A 214 -4.32 56.27 -11.51
N ASN A 215 -4.67 56.65 -10.28
CA ASN A 215 -4.76 58.03 -9.81
C ASN A 215 -3.86 58.28 -8.60
#